data_AF-A0A6P5FRV7-F1
#
_entry.id   AF-A0A6P5FRV7-F1
#
_cell.length_a   1.000
_cell.length_b   1.000
_cell.length_c   1.000
_cell.angle_alpha   90.00
_cell.angle_beta   90.00
_cell.angle_gamma   90.00
#
_symmetry.space_group_name_H-M   'P 1'
#
loop_
_entity.id
_entity.type
_entity.pdbx_description
1 polymer ?
#
loop_
_entity_poly.entity_id
_entity_poly.type
_entity_poly.pdbx_seq_one_letter_code
_entity_poly.pdbx_strand_id
1 'polypeptide(L)'
;MQQASDKSIIISEILDSRTRNLVSVSKISDYVLSNELVSMALAMVAEDKQINRVLEELFAEEGNEMCIRPAEYYLYEQEELSFYDIMVRARERGEIVIGYRLANTDQAIMNPASKSEVRKWSLDDVFVVISDGE
;
A
#
# COMPACT_ATOMS: atom_id res chain seq x y z
N MET A 1 11.49 14.12 -20.97
CA MET A 1 10.88 13.70 -19.69
C MET A 1 11.88 13.04 -18.72
N GLN A 2 13.19 13.12 -18.95
CA GLN A 2 14.19 12.41 -18.12
C GLN A 2 14.78 13.27 -16.99
N GLN A 3 14.40 14.54 -16.88
CA GLN A 3 14.99 15.50 -15.92
C GLN A 3 14.07 15.90 -14.76
N ALA A 4 12.84 15.37 -14.67
CA ALA A 4 11.91 15.65 -13.56
C ALA A 4 11.97 14.60 -12.43
N SER A 5 12.86 13.62 -12.55
CA SER A 5 12.73 12.29 -11.92
C SER A 5 12.97 12.24 -10.41
N ASP A 6 13.67 13.20 -9.80
CA ASP A 6 14.12 13.02 -8.40
C ASP A 6 13.29 13.79 -7.36
N LYS A 7 12.31 14.60 -7.78
CA LYS A 7 11.48 15.40 -6.86
C LYS A 7 9.97 15.35 -7.12
N SER A 8 9.53 14.67 -8.17
CA SER A 8 8.13 14.67 -8.56
C SER A 8 7.72 13.31 -9.12
N ILE A 9 6.66 12.74 -8.53
CA ILE A 9 5.99 11.56 -9.05
C ILE A 9 5.02 12.05 -10.15
N ILE A 10 5.13 11.50 -11.36
CA ILE A 10 4.28 11.87 -12.50
C ILE A 10 3.38 10.70 -12.84
N ILE A 11 2.09 10.76 -12.54
CA ILE A 11 1.15 9.69 -12.90
C ILE A 11 0.46 10.02 -14.23
N SER A 12 0.50 9.10 -15.19
CA SER A 12 -0.17 9.22 -16.50
C SER A 12 -1.26 8.16 -16.64
N GLU A 13 -2.45 8.59 -17.06
CA GLU A 13 -3.54 7.69 -17.42
C GLU A 13 -3.33 7.13 -18.84
N ILE A 14 -3.45 5.81 -19.00
CA ILE A 14 -3.42 5.14 -20.32
C ILE A 14 -4.73 4.37 -20.51
N LEU A 15 -5.52 4.80 -21.49
CA LEU A 15 -6.84 4.24 -21.79
C LEU A 15 -6.77 2.92 -22.58
N ASP A 16 -5.75 2.73 -23.42
CA ASP A 16 -5.57 1.52 -24.23
C ASP A 16 -4.67 0.49 -23.52
N SER A 17 -5.23 -0.66 -23.16
CA SER A 17 -4.52 -1.76 -22.51
C SER A 17 -3.39 -2.36 -23.37
N ARG A 18 -3.48 -2.24 -24.71
CA ARG A 18 -2.41 -2.70 -25.62
C ARG A 18 -1.17 -1.82 -25.52
N THR A 19 -1.35 -0.52 -25.32
CA THR A 19 -0.26 0.43 -25.12
C THR A 19 0.45 0.18 -23.80
N ARG A 20 -0.29 -0.18 -22.73
CA ARG A 20 0.31 -0.56 -21.44
C ARG A 20 1.28 -1.73 -21.58
N ASN A 21 0.93 -2.80 -22.28
CA ASN A 21 1.79 -3.98 -22.45
C ASN A 21 3.10 -3.68 -23.20
N LEU A 22 3.11 -2.63 -24.03
CA LEU A 22 4.32 -2.16 -24.71
C LEU A 22 5.18 -1.27 -23.79
N VAL A 23 4.53 -0.53 -22.88
CA VAL A 23 5.18 0.36 -21.91
C VAL A 23 5.68 -0.40 -20.67
N SER A 24 5.07 -1.53 -20.31
CA SER A 24 5.43 -2.37 -19.17
C SER A 24 6.83 -2.99 -19.27
N VAL A 25 7.42 -3.00 -20.47
CA VAL A 25 8.78 -3.47 -20.74
C VAL A 25 9.83 -2.36 -20.55
N SER A 26 9.38 -1.14 -20.24
CA SER A 26 10.23 0.04 -20.03
C SER A 26 10.11 0.53 -18.57
N LYS A 27 11.12 1.28 -18.08
CA LYS A 27 11.13 1.94 -16.75
C LYS A 27 10.03 3.01 -16.55
N ILE A 28 9.04 3.07 -17.45
CA ILE A 28 7.90 4.00 -17.44
C ILE A 28 6.64 3.28 -16.88
N SER A 29 6.70 1.97 -16.63
CA SER A 29 5.59 1.16 -16.10
C SER A 29 4.98 1.69 -14.80
N ASP A 30 5.80 2.29 -13.94
CA ASP A 30 5.41 2.71 -12.59
C ASP A 30 4.51 3.95 -12.57
N TYR A 31 4.34 4.57 -13.74
CA TYR A 31 3.59 5.81 -13.93
C TYR A 31 2.30 5.60 -14.72
N VAL A 32 1.85 4.35 -14.93
CA VAL A 32 0.69 4.02 -15.77
C VAL A 32 -0.49 3.48 -14.96
N LEU A 33 -1.58 4.24 -14.93
CA LEU A 33 -2.89 3.78 -14.46
C LEU A 33 -3.74 3.36 -15.68
N SER A 34 -4.35 2.17 -15.64
CA SER A 34 -5.16 1.65 -16.76
C SER A 34 -6.53 1.17 -16.31
N ASN A 35 -7.43 0.98 -17.28
CA ASN A 35 -8.76 0.38 -17.12
C ASN A 35 -8.77 -1.04 -16.53
N GLU A 36 -7.61 -1.64 -16.29
CA GLU A 36 -7.45 -2.93 -15.61
C GLU A 36 -7.86 -2.84 -14.14
N LEU A 37 -7.57 -1.73 -13.45
CA LEU A 37 -8.02 -1.51 -12.07
C LEU A 37 -9.55 -1.56 -11.95
N VAL A 38 -10.24 -0.95 -12.92
CA VAL A 38 -11.71 -0.98 -13.02
C VAL A 38 -12.19 -2.42 -13.24
N SER A 39 -11.50 -3.17 -14.10
CA SER A 39 -11.84 -4.57 -14.39
C SER A 39 -11.67 -5.46 -13.15
N MET A 40 -10.61 -5.23 -12.37
CA MET A 40 -10.39 -5.93 -11.09
C MET A 40 -11.45 -5.55 -10.04
N ALA A 41 -11.80 -4.28 -9.92
CA ALA A 41 -12.86 -3.83 -9.01
C ALA A 41 -14.21 -4.51 -9.35
N LEU A 42 -14.58 -4.54 -10.63
CA LEU A 42 -15.79 -5.22 -11.09
C LEU A 42 -15.76 -6.73 -10.80
N ALA A 43 -14.62 -7.39 -10.98
CA ALA A 43 -14.47 -8.80 -10.67
C ALA A 43 -14.65 -9.09 -9.17
N MET A 44 -14.03 -8.28 -8.30
CA MET A 44 -14.19 -8.41 -6.84
C MET A 44 -15.65 -8.24 -6.39
N VAL A 45 -16.36 -7.25 -6.94
CA VAL A 45 -17.78 -7.01 -6.63
C VAL A 45 -18.70 -8.09 -7.22
N ALA A 46 -18.33 -8.65 -8.37
CA ALA A 46 -19.07 -9.77 -8.97
C ALA A 46 -18.96 -11.05 -8.14
N GLU A 47 -17.82 -11.27 -7.48
CA GLU A 47 -17.61 -12.39 -6.56
C GLU A 47 -18.35 -12.19 -5.23
N ASP A 48 -18.25 -11.01 -4.62
CA ASP A 48 -19.03 -10.65 -3.42
C ASP A 48 -19.50 -9.19 -3.47
N LYS A 49 -20.82 -9.02 -3.50
CA LYS A 49 -21.46 -7.69 -3.55
C LYS A 49 -21.15 -6.83 -2.33
N GLN A 50 -20.79 -7.42 -1.19
CA GLN A 50 -20.44 -6.66 0.01
C GLN A 50 -19.12 -5.89 -0.16
N ILE A 51 -18.21 -6.38 -1.01
CA ILE A 51 -16.92 -5.73 -1.29
C ILE A 51 -17.09 -4.35 -1.91
N ASN A 52 -18.20 -4.11 -2.63
CA ASN A 52 -18.47 -2.79 -3.20
C ASN A 52 -18.47 -1.69 -2.13
N ARG A 53 -19.02 -1.98 -0.94
CA ARG A 53 -19.05 -1.01 0.17
C ARG A 53 -17.65 -0.72 0.72
N VAL A 54 -16.80 -1.75 0.79
CA VAL A 54 -15.42 -1.61 1.26
C VAL A 54 -14.59 -0.79 0.27
N LEU A 55 -14.75 -1.03 -1.03
CA LEU A 55 -14.08 -0.26 -2.08
C LEU A 55 -14.58 1.18 -2.13
N GLU A 56 -15.90 1.40 -1.97
CA GLU A 56 -16.49 2.73 -1.90
C GLU A 56 -15.92 3.54 -0.73
N GLU A 57 -15.75 2.93 0.45
CA GLU A 57 -15.15 3.59 1.61
C GLU A 57 -13.66 3.90 1.37
N LEU A 58 -12.86 2.93 0.90
CA LEU A 58 -11.42 3.12 0.67
C LEU A 58 -11.09 4.12 -0.44
N PHE A 59 -12.03 4.40 -1.34
CA PHE A 59 -11.87 5.40 -2.42
C PHE A 59 -12.64 6.70 -2.16
N ALA A 60 -13.36 6.79 -1.05
CA ALA A 60 -14.02 8.03 -0.66
C ALA A 60 -12.97 9.05 -0.19
N GLU A 61 -13.31 10.34 -0.28
CA GLU A 61 -12.51 11.43 0.29
C GLU A 61 -12.60 11.46 1.82
N GLU A 62 -13.70 10.93 2.38
CA GLU A 62 -13.97 10.89 3.82
C GLU A 62 -13.97 9.44 4.31
N GLY A 63 -13.41 9.22 5.50
CA GLY A 63 -13.39 7.93 6.18
C GLY A 63 -12.04 7.22 6.11
N ASN A 64 -12.07 5.89 6.14
CA ASN A 64 -10.86 5.08 6.19
C ASN A 64 -10.15 5.04 4.83
N GLU A 65 -8.88 5.43 4.81
CA GLU A 65 -8.00 5.34 3.64
C GLU A 65 -6.77 4.46 3.92
N MET A 66 -6.09 4.06 2.84
CA MET A 66 -4.84 3.30 2.94
C MET A 66 -3.64 4.26 2.97
N CYS A 67 -2.93 4.28 4.09
CA CYS A 67 -1.78 5.15 4.31
C CYS A 67 -0.48 4.34 4.45
N ILE A 68 0.64 5.00 4.13
CA ILE A 68 1.99 4.51 4.47
C ILE A 68 2.50 5.33 5.66
N ARG A 69 2.81 4.64 6.76
CA ARG A 69 3.30 5.25 7.99
C ARG A 69 4.78 4.87 8.22
N PRO A 70 5.64 5.81 8.65
CA PRO A 70 7.02 5.50 8.99
C PRO A 70 7.07 4.62 10.24
N ALA A 71 8.11 3.78 10.36
CA ALA A 71 8.25 2.83 11.46
C ALA A 71 8.27 3.49 12.85
N GLU A 72 8.79 4.71 12.96
CA GLU A 72 8.85 5.49 14.22
C GLU A 72 7.50 5.67 14.94
N TYR A 73 6.38 5.48 14.23
CA TYR A 73 5.04 5.54 14.83
C TYR A 73 4.74 4.35 15.74
N TYR A 74 5.40 3.22 15.50
CA TYR A 74 5.08 1.93 16.13
C TYR A 74 6.26 1.30 16.85
N LEU A 75 7.50 1.69 16.56
CA LEU A 75 8.68 1.05 17.16
C LEU A 75 9.82 2.04 17.43
N TYR A 76 10.67 1.65 18.37
CA TYR A 76 11.92 2.32 18.70
C TYR A 76 13.11 1.65 18.02
N GLU A 77 14.22 2.37 17.94
CA GLU A 77 15.45 1.85 17.32
C GLU A 77 15.93 0.56 18.02
N GLN A 78 16.28 -0.45 17.23
CA GLN A 78 16.74 -1.77 17.68
C GLN A 78 15.70 -2.62 18.43
N GLU A 79 14.41 -2.27 18.40
CA GLU A 79 13.38 -3.17 18.92
C GLU A 79 13.23 -4.44 18.06
N GLU A 80 13.00 -5.55 18.77
CA GLU A 80 12.65 -6.84 18.18
C GLU A 80 11.19 -7.14 18.51
N LEU A 81 10.33 -7.03 17.49
CA LEU A 81 8.88 -7.15 17.64
C LEU A 81 8.32 -8.08 16.57
N SER A 82 7.25 -8.79 16.92
CA SER A 82 6.44 -9.51 15.93
C SER A 82 5.51 -8.54 15.21
N PHE A 83 4.99 -8.95 14.05
CA PHE A 83 3.98 -8.14 13.34
C PHE A 83 2.72 -7.95 14.18
N TYR A 84 2.35 -8.92 15.04
CA TYR A 84 1.23 -8.76 15.97
C TYR A 84 1.46 -7.68 17.01
N ASP A 85 2.68 -7.54 17.53
CA ASP A 85 2.99 -6.48 18.50
C ASP A 85 2.80 -5.09 17.87
N ILE A 86 3.19 -4.96 16.60
CA ILE A 86 3.00 -3.74 15.81
C ILE A 86 1.51 -3.48 15.56
N MET A 87 0.74 -4.52 15.22
CA MET A 87 -0.73 -4.40 15.09
C MET A 87 -1.39 -3.93 16.38
N VAL A 88 -0.93 -4.39 17.55
CA VAL A 88 -1.46 -3.94 18.85
C VAL A 88 -1.16 -2.46 19.07
N ARG A 89 0.08 -2.02 18.84
CA ARG A 89 0.48 -0.60 18.98
C ARG A 89 -0.27 0.31 18.00
N ALA A 90 -0.45 -0.13 16.76
CA ALA A 90 -1.24 0.61 15.78
C ALA A 90 -2.70 0.76 16.20
N ARG A 91 -3.27 -0.27 16.83
CA ARG A 91 -4.65 -0.22 17.33
C ARG A 91 -4.85 0.80 18.45
N GLU A 92 -3.84 1.06 19.27
CA GLU A 92 -3.88 2.14 20.27
C GLU A 92 -4.02 3.53 19.63
N ARG A 93 -3.65 3.64 18.35
CA ARG A 93 -3.76 4.85 17.52
C ARG A 93 -5.00 4.86 16.64
N GLY A 94 -5.86 3.83 16.73
CA GLY A 94 -7.02 3.68 15.85
C GLY A 94 -6.67 3.18 14.44
N GLU A 95 -5.45 2.68 14.22
CA GLU A 95 -4.98 2.25 12.90
C GLU A 95 -4.98 0.71 12.77
N ILE A 96 -5.19 0.21 11.55
CA ILE A 96 -5.13 -1.22 11.24
C ILE A 96 -3.95 -1.49 10.32
N VAL A 97 -2.87 -2.08 10.85
CA VAL A 97 -1.71 -2.45 10.03
C VAL A 97 -2.04 -3.69 9.20
N ILE A 98 -1.92 -3.57 7.88
CA ILE A 98 -2.22 -4.62 6.90
C ILE A 98 -0.96 -5.13 6.17
N GLY A 99 0.17 -4.44 6.31
CA GLY A 99 1.42 -4.85 5.69
C GLY A 99 2.61 -3.97 6.08
N TYR A 100 3.75 -4.23 5.46
CA TYR A 100 4.97 -3.43 5.63
C TYR A 100 5.84 -3.51 4.38
N ARG A 101 6.74 -2.54 4.20
CA ARG A 101 7.82 -2.58 3.22
C ARG A 101 9.14 -2.36 3.94
N LEU A 102 10.09 -3.25 3.72
CA LEU A 102 11.42 -3.12 4.29
C LEU A 102 12.22 -2.08 3.50
N ALA A 103 13.13 -1.37 4.17
CA ALA A 103 13.94 -0.31 3.58
C ALA A 103 14.67 -0.74 2.29
N ASN A 104 15.11 -2.00 2.23
CA ASN A 104 15.89 -2.56 1.12
C ASN A 104 15.02 -3.32 0.09
N THR A 105 13.71 -3.13 0.11
CA THR A 105 12.78 -3.84 -0.78
C THR A 105 11.86 -2.86 -1.49
N ASP A 106 11.69 -3.07 -2.80
CA ASP A 106 10.80 -2.22 -3.60
C ASP A 106 9.31 -2.56 -3.40
N GLN A 107 9.00 -3.79 -2.98
CA GLN A 107 7.63 -4.29 -2.85
C GLN A 107 7.19 -4.36 -1.38
N ALA A 108 5.99 -3.83 -1.12
CA ALA A 108 5.30 -4.02 0.15
C ALA A 108 4.78 -5.46 0.28
N ILE A 109 4.91 -6.02 1.47
CA ILE A 109 4.36 -7.33 1.85
C ILE A 109 3.04 -7.07 2.57
N MET A 110 1.94 -7.39 1.89
CA MET A 110 0.59 -7.34 2.44
C MET A 110 0.25 -8.67 3.10
N ASN A 111 -0.42 -8.61 4.25
CA ASN A 111 -0.83 -9.78 5.04
C ASN A 111 0.29 -10.83 5.21
N PRO A 112 1.39 -10.48 5.93
CA PRO A 112 2.53 -11.40 6.08
C PRO A 112 2.09 -12.72 6.74
N ALA A 113 2.68 -13.83 6.28
CA ALA A 113 2.34 -15.17 6.78
C ALA A 113 2.83 -15.40 8.23
N SER A 114 4.08 -15.02 8.53
CA SER A 114 4.72 -15.23 9.84
C SER A 114 4.45 -14.06 10.81
N LYS A 115 3.19 -13.84 11.20
CA LYS A 115 2.84 -12.67 12.04
C LYS A 115 3.39 -12.70 13.47
N SER A 116 3.62 -13.88 14.01
CA SER A 116 4.13 -14.09 15.38
C SER A 116 5.65 -14.14 15.46
N GLU A 117 6.34 -14.22 14.32
CA GLU A 117 7.79 -14.30 14.30
C GLU A 117 8.38 -12.94 14.66
N VAL A 118 9.22 -12.92 15.68
CA VAL A 118 9.89 -11.70 16.13
C VAL A 118 10.96 -11.33 15.11
N ARG A 119 10.97 -10.07 14.71
CA ARG A 119 11.93 -9.53 13.75
C ARG A 119 12.55 -8.25 14.31
N LYS A 120 13.81 -8.03 13.98
CA LYS A 120 14.47 -6.74 14.13
C LYS A 120 14.07 -5.79 13.01
N TRP A 121 13.43 -4.69 13.36
CA TRP A 121 12.97 -3.66 12.42
C TRP A 121 13.96 -2.51 12.31
N SER A 122 13.92 -1.82 11.17
CA SER A 122 14.62 -0.55 10.94
C SER A 122 13.65 0.62 11.03
N LEU A 123 14.13 1.80 11.41
CA LEU A 123 13.35 3.05 11.32
C LEU A 123 13.09 3.47 9.86
N ASP A 124 13.90 2.97 8.92
CA ASP A 124 13.71 3.16 7.48
C ASP A 124 12.61 2.25 6.90
N ASP A 125 12.12 1.28 7.67
CA ASP A 125 10.97 0.47 7.26
C ASP A 125 9.68 1.31 7.33
N VAL A 126 8.69 0.92 6.52
CA VAL A 126 7.38 1.58 6.52
C VAL A 126 6.27 0.55 6.67
N PHE A 127 5.18 0.94 7.31
CA PHE A 127 3.99 0.12 7.52
C PHE A 127 2.84 0.61 6.67
N VAL A 128 2.10 -0.33 6.09
CA VAL A 128 0.87 -0.06 5.34
C VAL A 128 -0.29 -0.23 6.30
N VAL A 129 -1.08 0.82 6.46
CA VAL A 129 -2.20 0.85 7.42
C VAL A 129 -3.47 1.33 6.77
N ILE A 130 -4.60 0.94 7.36
CA ILE A 130 -5.90 1.57 7.14
C ILE A 130 -6.15 2.46 8.35
N SER A 131 -6.41 3.74 8.10
CA SER A 131 -6.71 4.73 9.14
C SER A 131 -7.73 5.73 8.64
N ASP A 132 -8.45 6.36 9.55
CA ASP A 132 -9.32 7.49 9.22
C ASP A 132 -8.47 8.65 8.65
N GLY A 133 -8.92 9.25 7.55
CA GLY A 133 -8.25 10.37 6.91
C GLY A 133 -8.38 11.63 7.78
N GLU A 134 -7.25 12.16 8.27
CA GLU A 134 -7.14 13.49 8.91
C GLU A 134 -6.70 14.56 7.90
#